data_AF-A0A3S0M9B1-F1
#
_entry.id   AF-A0A3S0M9B1-F1
#
_cell.length_a   1.000
_cell.length_b   1.000
_cell.length_c   1.000
_cell.angle_alpha   90.00
_cell.angle_beta   90.00
_cell.angle_gamma   90.00
#
_symmetry.space_group_name_H-M   'P 1'
#
loop_
_entity.id
_entity.type
_entity.pdbx_description
1 polymer ?
#
loop_
_entity_poly.entity_id
_entity_poly.type
_entity_poly.pdbx_seq_one_letter_code
_entity_poly.pdbx_strand_id
1 'polypeptide(L)'
;MKFERITVGPATCTGKPCIRGLRFPVARLLGLLAAGETRDAILEAYPYLESADVDEALRYAAFLAEDDTIALSPSVDALPHENIENSIIVVDHRSIRRRRLPLK
;
A
#
# COMPACT_ATOMS: atom_id res chain seq x y z
N MET A 1 -0.49 9.08 -21.09
CA MET A 1 -0.83 7.64 -21.16
C MET A 1 -2.34 7.52 -21.32
N LYS A 2 -2.85 6.53 -22.09
CA LYS A 2 -4.28 6.33 -22.32
C LYS A 2 -4.70 4.96 -21.80
N PHE A 3 -5.81 4.90 -21.09
CA PHE A 3 -6.41 3.66 -20.58
C PHE A 3 -7.77 3.48 -21.27
N GLU A 4 -8.02 2.31 -21.86
CA GLU A 4 -9.25 2.03 -22.62
C GLU A 4 -10.33 1.35 -21.77
N ARG A 5 -9.90 0.69 -20.69
CA ARG A 5 -10.67 -0.14 -19.79
C ARG A 5 -10.78 0.45 -18.38
N ILE A 6 -10.20 1.62 -18.15
CA ILE A 6 -10.39 2.37 -16.90
C ILE A 6 -11.20 3.62 -17.22
N THR A 7 -12.30 3.75 -16.50
CA THR A 7 -13.24 4.85 -16.64
C THR A 7 -13.26 5.66 -15.36
N VAL A 8 -13.27 6.98 -15.49
CA VAL A 8 -13.44 7.93 -14.38
C VAL A 8 -14.66 8.78 -14.71
N GLY A 9 -15.65 8.79 -13.83
CA GLY A 9 -16.87 9.58 -14.05
C GLY A 9 -17.44 10.05 -12.72
N PRO A 10 -18.04 11.26 -12.67
CA PRO A 10 -18.64 11.78 -11.44
C PRO A 10 -19.83 10.92 -10.97
N ALA A 11 -20.51 10.25 -11.90
CA ALA A 11 -21.61 9.32 -11.61
C ALA A 11 -21.14 7.92 -11.18
N THR A 12 -19.86 7.57 -11.41
CA THR A 12 -19.33 6.22 -11.18
C THR A 12 -18.44 6.23 -9.94
N CYS A 13 -18.84 5.48 -8.90
CA CYS A 13 -18.08 5.31 -7.64
C CYS A 13 -17.51 6.61 -7.04
N THR A 14 -18.28 7.70 -7.08
CA THR A 14 -17.88 8.98 -6.46
C THR A 14 -16.59 9.55 -7.06
N GLY A 15 -16.40 9.42 -8.38
CA GLY A 15 -15.22 9.92 -9.09
C GLY A 15 -13.98 9.03 -8.99
N LYS A 16 -14.10 7.84 -8.39
CA LYS A 16 -13.00 6.88 -8.32
C LYS A 16 -12.79 6.17 -9.67
N PRO A 17 -11.54 5.85 -10.06
CA PRO A 17 -11.27 5.03 -11.24
C PRO A 17 -11.91 3.66 -11.10
N CYS A 18 -12.68 3.27 -12.13
CA CYS A 18 -13.41 2.02 -12.20
C CYS A 18 -13.08 1.24 -13.47
N ILE A 19 -13.14 -0.08 -13.38
CA ILE A 19 -13.04 -0.97 -14.53
C ILE A 19 -14.22 -0.68 -15.49
N ARG A 20 -13.95 -0.71 -16.80
CA ARG A 20 -14.81 -0.22 -17.91
C ARG A 20 -16.31 -0.44 -17.69
N GLY A 21 -17.06 0.63 -17.50
CA GLY A 21 -18.52 0.54 -17.37
C GLY A 21 -19.02 -0.33 -16.20
N LEU A 22 -18.12 -0.80 -15.34
CA LEU A 22 -18.43 -1.55 -14.13
C LEU A 22 -18.33 -0.60 -12.95
N ARG A 23 -19.19 -0.78 -11.96
CA ARG A 23 -19.05 -0.11 -10.65
C ARG A 23 -18.05 -0.86 -9.75
N PHE A 24 -16.96 -1.34 -10.36
CA PHE A 24 -15.89 -2.06 -9.70
C PHE A 24 -14.64 -1.17 -9.65
N PRO A 25 -14.25 -0.64 -8.47
CA PRO A 25 -13.11 0.27 -8.37
C PRO A 25 -11.78 -0.43 -8.68
N VAL A 26 -10.88 0.28 -9.36
CA VAL A 26 -9.50 -0.18 -9.60
C VAL A 26 -8.80 -0.47 -8.27
N ALA A 27 -8.99 0.39 -7.27
CA ALA A 27 -8.43 0.20 -5.93
C ALA A 27 -8.91 -1.11 -5.26
N ARG A 28 -10.14 -1.57 -5.53
CA ARG A 28 -10.62 -2.86 -5.00
C ARG A 28 -9.86 -4.02 -5.65
N LEU A 29 -9.69 -3.98 -6.97
CA LEU A 29 -8.95 -5.01 -7.70
C LEU A 29 -7.50 -5.12 -7.21
N LEU A 30 -6.83 -3.98 -7.08
CA LEU A 30 -5.47 -3.91 -6.53
C LEU A 30 -5.41 -4.37 -5.07
N GLY A 31 -6.43 -4.06 -4.27
CA GLY A 31 -6.51 -4.53 -2.88
C GLY A 31 -6.62 -6.06 -2.76
N LEU A 32 -7.37 -6.72 -3.67
CA LEU A 32 -7.43 -8.18 -3.72
C LEU A 32 -6.07 -8.78 -4.08
N LEU A 33 -5.42 -8.24 -5.13
CA LEU A 33 -4.08 -8.67 -5.52
C LEU A 33 -3.07 -8.46 -4.38
N ALA A 34 -3.13 -7.33 -3.67
CA ALA A 34 -2.28 -7.04 -2.53
C ALA A 34 -2.53 -7.97 -1.33
N ALA A 35 -3.75 -8.50 -1.19
CA ALA A 35 -4.10 -9.50 -0.19
C ALA A 35 -3.59 -10.92 -0.55
N GLY A 36 -2.97 -11.10 -1.72
CA GLY A 36 -2.44 -12.38 -2.18
C GLY A 36 -3.42 -13.19 -3.05
N GLU A 37 -4.58 -12.62 -3.40
CA GLU A 37 -5.50 -13.28 -4.32
C GLU A 37 -4.86 -13.42 -5.70
N THR A 38 -4.99 -14.62 -6.29
CA THR A 38 -4.46 -14.86 -7.64
C THR A 38 -5.39 -14.25 -8.68
N ARG A 39 -4.85 -13.93 -9.85
CA ARG A 39 -5.64 -13.45 -10.98
C ARG A 39 -6.80 -14.40 -11.30
N ASP A 40 -6.53 -15.70 -11.33
CA ASP A 40 -7.53 -16.70 -11.70
C ASP A 40 -8.65 -16.77 -10.67
N ALA A 41 -8.33 -16.75 -9.37
CA ALA A 41 -9.33 -16.72 -8.30
C ALA A 41 -10.21 -15.45 -8.37
N ILE A 42 -9.62 -14.30 -8.69
CA ILE A 42 -10.37 -13.05 -8.87
C ILE A 42 -11.31 -13.16 -10.08
N LEU A 43 -10.86 -13.70 -11.21
CA LEU A 43 -11.67 -13.86 -12.41
C LEU A 43 -12.80 -14.90 -12.21
N GLU A 44 -12.55 -15.94 -11.41
CA GLU A 44 -13.56 -16.91 -11.01
C GLU A 44 -14.62 -16.30 -10.08
N ALA A 45 -14.18 -15.53 -9.09
CA ALA A 45 -15.07 -14.83 -8.16
C ALA A 45 -15.87 -13.69 -8.82
N TYR A 46 -15.32 -13.08 -9.88
CA TYR A 46 -15.92 -11.98 -10.62
C TYR A 46 -15.91 -12.25 -12.13
N PRO A 47 -16.84 -13.11 -12.64
CA PRO A 47 -16.84 -13.56 -14.05
C PRO A 47 -17.06 -12.46 -15.09
N TYR A 48 -17.45 -11.26 -14.66
CA TYR A 48 -17.62 -10.09 -15.50
C TYR A 48 -16.31 -9.30 -15.72
N LEU A 49 -15.25 -9.65 -14.99
CA LEU A 49 -13.90 -9.15 -15.23
C LEU A 49 -13.22 -9.99 -16.30
N GLU A 50 -12.39 -9.36 -17.11
CA GLU A 50 -11.50 -10.03 -18.05
C GLU A 50 -10.06 -9.89 -17.57
N SER A 51 -9.20 -10.83 -17.99
CA SER A 51 -7.76 -10.77 -17.69
C SER A 51 -7.14 -9.41 -18.06
N ALA A 52 -7.55 -8.84 -19.19
CA ALA A 52 -7.11 -7.52 -19.63
C ALA A 52 -7.49 -6.36 -18.70
N ASP A 53 -8.56 -6.49 -17.90
CA ASP A 53 -8.91 -5.49 -16.87
C ASP A 53 -7.87 -5.46 -15.74
N VAL A 54 -7.35 -6.64 -15.38
CA VAL A 54 -6.31 -6.77 -14.34
C VAL A 54 -4.99 -6.20 -14.83
N ASP A 55 -4.60 -6.48 -16.07
CA ASP A 55 -3.39 -5.90 -16.68
C ASP A 55 -3.43 -4.38 -16.74
N GLU A 56 -4.58 -3.83 -17.11
CA GLU A 56 -4.71 -2.38 -17.21
C GLU A 56 -4.79 -1.70 -15.85
N ALA A 57 -5.43 -2.32 -14.86
CA ALA A 57 -5.42 -1.85 -13.48
C ALA A 57 -4.00 -1.79 -12.90
N LEU A 58 -3.17 -2.79 -13.18
CA LEU A 58 -1.75 -2.80 -12.78
C LEU A 58 -0.96 -1.70 -13.50
N ARG A 59 -1.16 -1.50 -14.81
CA ARG A 59 -0.54 -0.39 -15.56
C ARG A 59 -0.94 0.97 -15.00
N TYR A 60 -2.21 1.13 -14.61
CA TYR A 60 -2.70 2.35 -13.97
C TYR A 60 -2.06 2.59 -12.60
N ALA A 61 -1.91 1.54 -11.79
CA ALA A 61 -1.22 1.63 -10.51
C ALA A 61 0.24 2.04 -10.66
N ALA A 62 0.95 1.44 -11.62
CA ALA A 62 2.34 1.77 -11.92
C ALA A 62 2.48 3.23 -12.36
N PHE A 63 1.61 3.69 -13.26
CA PHE A 63 1.59 5.09 -13.70
C PHE A 63 1.38 6.08 -12.54
N LEU A 64 0.48 5.78 -11.60
CA LEU A 64 0.28 6.64 -10.43
C LEU A 64 1.48 6.63 -9.48
N ALA A 65 2.15 5.48 -9.31
CA ALA A 65 3.32 5.36 -8.46
C ALA A 65 4.57 6.08 -9.00
N GLU A 66 4.60 6.38 -10.30
CA GLU A 66 5.65 7.20 -10.92
C GLU A 66 5.50 8.70 -10.60
N ASP A 67 4.25 9.17 -10.47
CA ASP A 67 3.95 10.61 -10.30
C ASP A 67 4.02 11.04 -8.82
N ASP A 68 3.54 10.19 -7.90
CA ASP A 68 3.47 10.48 -6.48
C ASP A 68 4.37 9.56 -5.63
N THR A 69 5.32 10.16 -4.91
CA THR A 69 6.14 9.46 -3.91
C THR A 69 5.70 9.81 -2.50
N ILE A 70 5.37 8.80 -1.69
CA ILE A 70 5.10 8.99 -0.26
C ILE A 70 6.36 8.75 0.57
N ALA A 71 6.60 9.58 1.58
CA ALA A 71 7.63 9.34 2.57
C ALA A 71 7.24 8.13 3.42
N LEU A 72 7.92 7.01 3.22
CA LEU A 72 7.75 5.83 4.05
C LEU A 72 8.52 6.01 5.35
N SER A 73 7.90 5.63 6.48
CA SER A 73 8.69 5.44 7.70
C SER A 73 9.72 4.36 7.42
N PRO A 74 11.00 4.56 7.79
CA PRO A 74 12.01 3.52 7.62
C PRO A 74 11.50 2.24 8.31
N SER A 75 11.62 1.11 7.60
CA SER A 75 11.32 -0.19 8.19
C SER A 75 12.13 -0.34 9.48
N VAL A 76 11.47 -0.78 10.55
CA VAL A 76 12.09 -0.97 11.87
C VAL A 76 13.31 -1.91 11.80
N ASP A 77 13.39 -2.71 10.74
CA ASP A 77 14.46 -3.65 10.41
C ASP A 77 15.78 -3.01 9.95
N ALA A 78 15.80 -1.70 9.66
CA ALA A 78 17.00 -1.00 9.20
C ALA A 78 17.76 -0.27 10.33
N LEU A 79 17.32 -0.36 11.58
CA LEU A 79 18.13 0.12 12.69
C LEU A 79 19.35 -0.80 12.81
N PRO A 80 20.60 -0.27 12.71
CA PRO A 80 21.74 -1.06 13.13
C PRO A 80 21.45 -1.53 14.55
N HIS A 81 21.68 -2.81 14.84
CA HIS A 81 21.65 -3.35 16.19
C HIS A 81 22.75 -2.64 17.00
N GLU A 82 22.50 -1.40 17.43
CA GLU A 82 23.34 -0.72 18.39
C GLU A 82 23.01 -1.37 19.73
N ASN A 83 23.92 -2.25 20.15
CA ASN A 83 23.89 -3.03 21.40
C ASN A 83 23.11 -2.30 22.50
N ILE A 84 21.88 -2.77 22.77
CA ILE A 84 21.09 -2.39 23.95
C ILE A 84 21.61 -3.22 25.14
N GLU A 85 22.92 -3.22 25.34
CA GLU A 85 23.54 -3.73 26.55
C GLU A 85 23.99 -2.47 27.32
N ASN A 86 23.23 -2.11 28.37
CA ASN A 86 23.53 -1.09 29.39
C ASN A 86 22.82 0.28 29.32
N SER A 87 21.64 0.40 28.72
CA SER A 87 20.77 1.57 28.98
C SER A 87 19.53 1.20 29.79
N ILE A 88 19.47 1.63 31.05
CA ILE A 88 18.21 1.64 31.82
C ILE A 88 17.44 2.90 31.44
N ILE A 89 16.19 2.75 31.03
CA ILE A 89 15.26 3.87 30.85
C ILE A 89 14.73 4.24 32.24
N VAL A 90 15.14 5.41 32.74
CA VAL A 90 14.56 5.98 33.96
C VAL A 90 13.36 6.81 33.55
N VAL A 91 12.16 6.37 33.95
CA VAL A 91 10.90 7.08 33.70
C VAL A 91 10.57 7.92 34.93
N ASP A 92 10.68 9.24 34.80
CA ASP A 92 10.18 10.20 35.78
C ASP A 92 8.87 10.80 35.24
N HIS A 93 7.87 11.03 36.11
CA HIS A 93 6.56 11.57 35.76
C HIS A 93 6.59 12.94 35.03
N ARG A 94 7.74 13.61 34.95
CA ARG A 94 7.89 14.89 34.23
C ARG A 94 8.86 14.86 33.04
N SER A 95 9.60 13.78 32.76
CA SER A 95 10.48 13.68 31.57
C SER A 95 11.11 12.28 31.41
N ILE A 96 11.18 11.77 30.18
CA ILE A 96 11.93 10.54 29.83
C ILE A 96 13.36 10.93 29.43
N ARG A 97 14.38 10.46 30.15
CA ARG A 97 15.81 10.69 29.86
C ARG A 97 16.57 9.36 29.86
N ARG A 98 17.34 9.07 28.80
CA ARG A 98 18.25 7.91 28.75
C ARG A 98 19.59 8.28 29.40
N ARG A 99 20.10 7.47 30.34
CA ARG A 99 21.48 7.57 30.85
C ARG A 99 22.27 6.31 30.51
N ARG A 100 23.54 6.47 30.12
CA ARG A 100 24.50 5.37 29.99
C ARG A 100 25.00 4.95 31.38
N LEU A 101 25.04 3.64 31.65
CA LEU A 101 25.68 3.09 32.85
C LEU A 101 27.21 3.01 32.63
N PRO A 102 28.06 3.35 33.60
CA PRO A 102 29.49 3.06 33.51
C PRO A 102 29.71 1.55 33.64
N LEU A 103 30.47 0.98 32.69
CA LEU A 103 30.94 -0.41 32.72
C LEU A 103 31.87 -0.60 33.94
N LYS A 104 31.68 -1.67 34.71
CA LYS A 104 32.63 -2.12 35.74
C LYS A 104 33.75 -2.91 35.11
#